data_AF-A0A060SXL9-F1
#
_entry.id   AF-A0A060SXL9-F1
#
_cell.length_a   1.000
_cell.length_b   1.000
_cell.length_c   1.000
_cell.angle_alpha   90.00
_cell.angle_beta   90.00
_cell.angle_gamma   90.00
#
_symmetry.space_group_name_H-M   'P 1'
#
loop_
_entity.id
_entity.type
_entity.pdbx_description
1 polymer ?
#
loop_
_entity_poly.entity_id
_entity_poly.type
_entity_poly.pdbx_seq_one_letter_code
_entity_poly.pdbx_strand_id
1 'polypeptide(L)'
;MARAAQGSSPKQRGAIMQVNSSKIGNLCQQNFNGVSDCFASMFFEAAPEPGSNATFNYTIRADQHLTFIDVVHHTSEFEVRILPLQRAIESAIIELDTGVNPQRPLEWPFTQGVRGSDLDRIHLSYIGLVQNYLVIVFFAASVGIAYHLAGAATEERESGIAAQMKAMGLLDSARVISWHLSLSLVYLPGWIVVAVLWKVKVFTETSVGILIVVHLLLGLSLASWSMFVMASFGKSPQLAAIVTMILSFLWVVIGFSIANVTMSTAVIVSLLFLPFFYPMVIRCICEWETFVRPASSVTEASPVSHLIILHLFIIAVINIFLWPWLGAVWESYLYDTRNPSERFGYCVRRPKNHYIDARPSDVAISVRNIGKYFHSSILSRKKEMVTSISDLTFDILKNGIFVLLGPNGYVDFGWFHGAHERYCCF
;
A
#
# COMPACT_ATOMS: atom_id res chain seq x y z
N MET A 1 41.98 -22.03 43.59
CA MET A 1 41.56 -20.61 43.51
C MET A 1 42.73 -19.64 43.33
N ALA A 2 43.76 -19.62 44.19
CA ALA A 2 44.87 -18.66 44.07
C ALA A 2 45.67 -18.73 42.74
N ARG A 3 45.84 -19.93 42.17
CA ARG A 3 46.50 -20.12 40.86
C ARG A 3 45.62 -19.72 39.67
N ALA A 4 44.32 -20.01 39.72
CA ALA A 4 43.36 -19.55 38.69
C ALA A 4 43.23 -18.01 38.62
N ALA A 5 43.71 -17.29 39.64
CA ALA A 5 43.79 -15.83 39.70
C ALA A 5 45.20 -15.27 39.45
N GLN A 6 46.14 -16.08 38.94
CA GLN A 6 47.44 -15.59 38.50
C GLN A 6 47.26 -14.71 37.25
N GLY A 7 47.73 -13.45 37.31
CA GLY A 7 47.55 -12.45 36.26
C GLY A 7 46.36 -11.50 36.42
N SER A 8 45.46 -11.71 37.40
CA SER A 8 44.36 -10.78 37.66
C SER A 8 44.76 -9.58 38.51
N SER A 9 44.16 -8.42 38.24
CA SER A 9 44.41 -7.19 38.98
C SER A 9 43.95 -7.31 40.44
N PRO A 10 44.48 -6.49 41.37
CA PRO A 10 44.08 -6.52 42.78
C PRO A 10 42.56 -6.37 42.98
N LYS A 11 41.91 -5.54 42.14
CA LYS A 11 40.44 -5.36 42.15
C LYS A 11 39.71 -6.63 41.69
N GLN A 12 40.22 -7.30 40.66
CA GLN A 12 39.64 -8.56 40.15
C GLN A 12 39.80 -9.71 41.15
N ARG A 13 40.90 -9.76 41.90
CA ARG A 13 41.08 -10.75 42.98
C ARG A 13 40.08 -10.56 44.12
N GLY A 14 39.77 -9.31 44.47
CA GLY A 14 38.74 -8.99 45.46
C GLY A 14 37.31 -9.35 45.04
N ALA A 15 37.05 -9.51 43.73
CA ALA A 15 35.76 -9.93 43.21
C ALA A 15 35.55 -11.46 43.24
N ILE A 16 36.60 -12.25 43.49
CA ILE A 16 36.49 -13.71 43.60
C ILE A 16 36.15 -14.06 45.04
N MET A 17 34.94 -14.59 45.25
CA MET A 17 34.46 -14.99 46.58
C MET A 17 34.21 -16.50 46.63
N GLN A 18 34.73 -17.16 47.66
CA GLN A 18 34.39 -18.55 47.96
C GLN A 18 33.13 -18.58 48.81
N VAL A 19 32.11 -19.28 48.33
CA VAL A 19 30.79 -19.33 48.96
C VAL A 19 30.29 -20.77 49.02
N ASN A 20 29.41 -21.05 49.99
CA ASN A 20 28.72 -22.34 50.07
C ASN A 20 27.67 -22.44 48.96
N SER A 21 27.46 -23.63 48.40
CA SER A 21 26.57 -23.88 47.26
C SER A 21 25.14 -23.37 47.49
N SER A 22 24.63 -23.48 48.72
CA SER A 22 23.30 -23.02 49.11
C SER A 22 23.12 -21.49 49.10
N LYS A 23 24.21 -20.72 49.12
CA LYS A 23 24.17 -19.25 49.15
C LYS A 23 24.35 -18.60 47.78
N ILE A 24 24.72 -19.36 46.74
CA ILE A 24 24.98 -18.83 45.40
C ILE A 24 23.74 -18.14 44.81
N GLY A 25 22.55 -18.76 44.95
CA GLY A 25 21.31 -18.18 44.43
C GLY A 25 20.90 -16.86 45.11
N ASN A 26 21.34 -16.63 46.35
CA ASN A 26 21.06 -15.39 47.07
C ASN A 26 22.06 -14.27 46.73
N LEU A 27 23.29 -14.62 46.35
CA LEU A 27 24.34 -13.66 46.01
C LEU A 27 24.29 -13.26 44.53
N CYS A 28 23.92 -14.20 43.66
CA CYS A 28 23.79 -13.99 42.22
C CYS A 28 22.32 -14.04 41.82
N GLN A 29 21.54 -13.09 42.33
CA GLN A 29 20.13 -12.97 41.98
C GLN A 29 19.98 -12.43 40.57
N GLN A 30 19.18 -13.11 39.75
CA GLN A 30 18.84 -12.66 38.41
C GLN A 30 17.64 -11.73 38.46
N ASN A 31 17.65 -10.70 37.61
CA ASN A 31 16.46 -9.90 37.34
C ASN A 31 15.48 -10.66 36.41
N PHE A 32 14.32 -10.06 36.10
CA PHE A 32 13.34 -10.64 35.18
C PHE A 32 13.86 -10.85 33.75
N ASN A 33 14.96 -10.19 33.37
CA ASN A 33 15.62 -10.38 32.09
C ASN A 33 16.67 -11.51 32.13
N GLY A 34 16.86 -12.17 33.27
CA GLY A 34 17.80 -13.26 33.47
C GLY A 34 19.27 -12.83 33.66
N VAL A 35 19.52 -11.54 33.98
CA VAL A 35 20.86 -10.97 34.18
C VAL A 35 21.16 -10.82 35.67
N SER A 36 22.37 -11.17 36.11
CA SER A 36 22.85 -10.94 37.48
C SER A 36 24.13 -10.08 37.49
N ASP A 37 24.46 -9.51 38.64
CA ASP A 37 25.72 -8.78 38.85
C ASP A 37 26.95 -9.71 38.89
N CYS A 38 26.73 -11.03 38.97
CA CYS A 38 27.79 -12.01 39.04
C CYS A 38 28.28 -12.40 37.63
N PHE A 39 29.58 -12.30 37.38
CA PHE A 39 30.15 -12.72 36.09
C PHE A 39 29.88 -14.21 35.79
N ALA A 40 30.14 -15.11 36.73
CA ALA A 40 29.75 -16.52 36.67
C ALA A 40 29.93 -17.12 38.06
N SER A 41 29.30 -18.26 38.31
CA SER A 41 29.56 -19.08 39.49
C SER A 41 30.05 -20.45 39.08
N MET A 42 30.90 -21.04 39.90
CA MET A 42 31.53 -22.34 39.63
C MET A 42 31.37 -23.23 40.85
N PHE A 43 30.96 -24.47 40.62
CA PHE A 43 30.73 -25.47 41.64
C PHE A 43 31.61 -26.68 41.36
N PHE A 44 32.49 -27.02 42.31
CA PHE A 44 33.30 -28.24 42.24
C PHE A 44 32.58 -29.35 43.00
N GLU A 45 32.17 -30.40 42.30
CA GLU A 45 31.52 -31.58 42.89
C GLU A 45 32.55 -32.57 43.41
N ALA A 46 33.64 -32.76 42.68
CA ALA A 46 34.74 -33.63 43.06
C ALA A 46 36.08 -32.97 42.73
N ALA A 47 36.91 -32.81 43.76
CA ALA A 47 38.29 -32.37 43.65
C ALA A 47 39.21 -33.52 44.13
N PRO A 48 39.91 -34.22 43.22
CA PRO A 48 40.78 -35.33 43.57
C PRO A 48 41.99 -34.86 44.40
N GLU A 49 42.47 -35.74 45.30
CA GLU A 49 43.75 -35.51 45.99
C GLU A 49 44.93 -35.68 45.01
N PRO A 50 46.04 -34.95 45.22
CA PRO A 50 47.23 -35.03 44.35
C PRO A 50 47.73 -36.47 44.22
N GLY A 51 47.79 -37.00 42.99
CA GLY A 51 48.25 -38.37 42.72
C GLY A 51 47.16 -39.44 42.64
N SER A 52 45.87 -39.07 42.76
CA SER A 52 44.75 -39.97 42.47
C SER A 52 44.34 -39.87 40.99
N ASN A 53 44.01 -41.00 40.35
CA ASN A 53 43.53 -41.05 38.96
C ASN A 53 42.07 -40.55 38.77
N ALA A 54 41.54 -39.80 39.73
CA ALA A 54 40.17 -39.32 39.68
C ALA A 54 40.09 -38.01 38.87
N THR A 55 39.03 -37.83 38.09
CA THR A 55 38.83 -36.65 37.25
C THR A 55 38.21 -35.50 38.04
N PHE A 56 38.58 -34.26 37.73
CA PHE A 56 37.90 -33.07 38.26
C PHE A 56 36.49 -32.99 37.68
N ASN A 57 35.48 -32.94 38.55
CA ASN A 57 34.11 -32.67 38.15
C ASN A 57 33.68 -31.30 38.67
N TYR A 58 33.38 -30.39 37.75
CA TYR A 58 32.97 -29.04 38.05
C TYR A 58 31.86 -28.57 37.08
N THR A 59 30.97 -27.72 37.58
CA THR A 59 29.88 -27.10 36.82
C THR A 59 30.03 -25.59 36.84
N ILE A 60 30.00 -24.95 35.67
CA ILE A 60 29.90 -23.50 35.53
C ILE A 60 28.42 -23.13 35.41
N ARG A 61 27.95 -22.20 36.23
CA ARG A 61 26.61 -21.62 36.15
C ARG A 61 26.73 -20.14 35.85
N ALA A 62 25.98 -19.70 34.85
CA ALA A 62 25.97 -18.31 34.42
C ALA A 62 24.54 -17.81 34.21
N ASP A 63 24.45 -16.57 33.75
CA ASP A 63 23.17 -15.89 33.54
C ASP A 63 22.33 -16.55 32.46
N GLN A 64 21.02 -16.62 32.71
CA GLN A 64 20.07 -17.18 31.74
C GLN A 64 19.93 -16.27 30.50
N HIS A 65 20.26 -14.98 30.63
CA HIS A 65 20.20 -14.02 29.53
C HIS A 65 21.20 -14.31 28.41
N LEU A 66 22.24 -15.12 28.67
CA LEU A 66 23.30 -15.46 27.72
C LEU A 66 22.73 -16.32 26.58
N THR A 67 22.07 -15.67 25.64
CA THR A 67 21.31 -16.28 24.54
C THR A 67 21.68 -15.69 23.19
N PHE A 68 22.42 -14.57 23.19
CA PHE A 68 22.85 -13.92 21.97
C PHE A 68 24.05 -14.66 21.36
N ILE A 69 23.86 -15.10 20.11
CA ILE A 69 24.85 -15.81 19.32
C ILE A 69 25.12 -14.98 18.07
N ASP A 70 26.35 -14.48 17.93
CA ASP A 70 26.84 -13.81 16.72
C ASP A 70 27.93 -14.65 16.08
N VAL A 71 27.53 -15.38 15.04
CA VAL A 71 28.39 -16.28 14.26
C VAL A 71 29.33 -15.49 13.32
N VAL A 72 28.98 -14.24 12.99
CA VAL A 72 29.68 -13.45 11.97
C VAL A 72 30.84 -12.69 12.59
N HIS A 73 30.58 -11.99 13.69
CA HIS A 73 31.60 -11.17 14.35
C HIS A 73 32.30 -11.92 15.49
N HIS A 74 31.88 -13.15 15.81
CA HIS A 74 32.41 -13.93 16.93
C HIS A 74 32.36 -13.17 18.27
N THR A 75 31.28 -12.40 18.46
CA THR A 75 31.00 -11.65 19.69
C THR A 75 29.85 -12.29 20.46
N SER A 76 29.66 -13.60 20.31
CA SER A 76 28.63 -14.33 21.03
C SER A 76 28.88 -14.22 22.53
N GLU A 77 27.81 -14.10 23.32
CA GLU A 77 27.97 -13.91 24.76
C GLU A 77 28.66 -15.11 25.43
N PHE A 78 28.48 -16.31 24.87
CA PHE A 78 29.22 -17.51 25.27
C PHE A 78 30.71 -17.41 24.97
N GLU A 79 31.10 -16.91 23.79
CA GLU A 79 32.50 -16.75 23.34
C GLU A 79 33.24 -15.70 24.16
N VAL A 80 32.54 -14.66 24.61
CA VAL A 80 33.14 -13.58 25.42
C VAL A 80 33.21 -13.95 26.91
N ARG A 81 32.22 -14.67 27.45
CA ARG A 81 32.04 -14.84 28.90
C ARG A 81 32.39 -16.24 29.41
N ILE A 82 31.73 -17.27 28.89
CA ILE A 82 31.77 -18.64 29.44
C ILE A 82 33.00 -19.38 28.97
N LEU A 83 33.25 -19.30 27.68
CA LEU A 83 34.31 -20.01 26.98
C LEU A 83 35.71 -19.63 27.51
N PRO A 84 36.08 -18.35 27.65
CA PRO A 84 37.37 -17.96 28.24
C PRO A 84 37.51 -18.37 29.70
N LEU A 85 36.41 -18.37 30.46
CA LEU A 85 36.39 -18.80 31.86
C LEU A 85 36.65 -20.30 31.98
N GLN A 86 35.96 -21.12 31.19
CA GLN A 86 36.17 -22.57 31.16
C GLN A 86 37.63 -22.89 30.85
N ARG A 87 38.18 -22.24 29.82
CA ARG A 87 39.59 -22.42 29.46
C ARG A 87 40.55 -22.01 30.57
N ALA A 88 40.30 -20.89 31.25
CA ALA A 88 41.16 -20.44 32.35
C ALA A 88 41.19 -21.46 33.50
N ILE A 89 40.05 -22.07 33.81
CA ILE A 89 39.92 -23.11 34.82
C ILE A 89 40.66 -24.39 34.38
N GLU A 90 40.39 -24.87 33.17
CA GLU A 90 41.02 -26.09 32.64
C GLU A 90 42.53 -25.93 32.50
N SER A 91 43.03 -24.77 32.05
CA SER A 91 44.46 -24.51 31.99
C SER A 91 45.11 -24.55 33.37
N ALA A 92 44.43 -24.04 34.39
CA ALA A 92 44.95 -24.07 35.76
C ALA A 92 44.95 -25.49 36.35
N ILE A 93 43.93 -26.31 36.02
CA ILE A 93 43.87 -27.72 36.43
C ILE A 93 44.99 -28.52 35.76
N ILE A 94 45.19 -28.34 34.44
CA ILE A 94 46.24 -29.03 33.68
C ILE A 94 47.63 -28.64 34.20
N GLU A 95 47.86 -27.35 34.47
CA GLU A 95 49.13 -26.88 35.04
C GLU A 95 49.37 -27.43 36.45
N LEU A 96 48.32 -27.61 37.25
CA LEU A 96 48.40 -28.20 38.59
C LEU A 96 48.83 -29.67 38.55
N ASP A 97 48.34 -30.43 37.57
CA ASP A 97 48.60 -31.88 37.47
C ASP A 97 49.89 -32.19 36.70
N THR A 98 50.11 -31.52 35.57
CA THR A 98 51.21 -31.85 34.63
C THR A 98 52.39 -30.89 34.72
N GLY A 99 52.23 -29.72 35.34
CA GLY A 99 53.23 -28.64 35.30
C GLY A 99 53.41 -27.98 33.94
N VAL A 100 52.59 -28.33 32.94
CA VAL A 100 52.65 -27.78 31.58
C VAL A 100 51.49 -26.83 31.35
N ASN A 101 51.76 -25.68 30.71
CA ASN A 101 50.71 -24.74 30.31
C ASN A 101 50.17 -25.13 28.92
N PRO A 102 48.87 -25.49 28.80
CA PRO A 102 48.30 -25.88 27.52
C PRO A 102 48.23 -24.72 26.52
N GLN A 103 48.44 -25.00 25.25
CA GLN A 103 48.33 -24.00 24.18
C GLN A 103 46.89 -23.45 24.07
N ARG A 104 46.76 -22.24 23.53
CA ARG A 104 45.46 -21.62 23.32
C ARG A 104 44.71 -22.42 22.24
N PRO A 105 43.47 -22.90 22.48
CA PRO A 105 42.66 -23.48 21.43
C PRO A 105 42.46 -22.43 20.33
N LEU A 106 42.81 -22.80 19.11
CA LEU A 106 42.72 -21.95 17.91
C LEU A 106 41.34 -22.01 17.25
N GLU A 107 40.53 -22.99 17.64
CA GLU A 107 39.18 -23.22 17.12
C GLU A 107 38.19 -23.45 18.27
N TRP A 108 37.01 -22.88 18.12
CA TRP A 108 35.93 -22.76 19.11
C TRP A 108 34.60 -23.05 18.39
N PRO A 109 33.46 -23.20 19.10
CA PRO A 109 32.31 -23.92 18.54
C PRO A 109 31.82 -23.32 17.23
N PHE A 110 31.64 -24.21 16.26
CA PHE A 110 31.11 -23.92 14.95
C PHE A 110 29.60 -24.22 14.96
N THR A 111 28.83 -23.43 14.21
CA THR A 111 27.45 -23.82 13.89
C THR A 111 27.51 -24.93 12.84
N GLN A 112 26.60 -25.90 12.95
CA GLN A 112 26.43 -26.95 11.92
C GLN A 112 25.85 -26.40 10.60
N GLY A 113 25.39 -25.14 10.59
CA GLY A 113 24.84 -24.46 9.42
C GLY A 113 25.93 -23.92 8.51
N VAL A 114 25.78 -24.16 7.20
CA VAL A 114 26.61 -23.53 6.18
C VAL A 114 26.15 -22.07 6.04
N ARG A 115 27.06 -21.09 6.13
CA ARG A 115 26.75 -19.64 6.10
C ARG A 115 25.79 -19.21 4.99
N GLY A 116 25.85 -19.84 3.81
CA GLY A 116 24.91 -19.58 2.71
C GLY A 116 23.48 -19.98 3.04
N SER A 117 23.28 -21.17 3.60
CA SER A 117 21.94 -21.72 3.91
C SER A 117 21.18 -20.93 4.99
N ASP A 118 21.88 -20.22 5.88
CA ASP A 118 21.24 -19.39 6.91
C ASP A 118 20.71 -18.06 6.35
N LEU A 119 21.45 -17.43 5.42
CA LEU A 119 20.98 -16.23 4.73
C LEU A 119 19.75 -16.54 3.87
N ASP A 120 19.78 -17.68 3.17
CA ASP A 120 18.63 -18.16 2.39
C ASP A 120 17.41 -18.41 3.29
N ARG A 121 17.62 -18.99 4.48
CA ARG A 121 16.54 -19.22 5.45
C ARG A 121 15.92 -17.91 5.96
N ILE A 122 16.75 -16.90 6.25
CA ILE A 122 16.27 -15.57 6.66
C ILE A 122 15.48 -14.92 5.52
N HIS A 123 15.99 -15.01 4.28
CA HIS A 123 15.33 -14.48 3.10
C HIS A 123 13.98 -15.14 2.83
N LEU A 124 13.91 -16.48 2.88
CA LEU A 124 12.67 -17.25 2.75
C LEU A 124 11.67 -16.92 3.87
N SER A 125 12.14 -16.74 5.11
CA SER A 125 11.30 -16.30 6.23
C SER A 125 10.73 -14.90 5.99
N TYR A 126 11.53 -13.98 5.44
CA TYR A 126 11.09 -12.63 5.09
C TYR A 126 10.08 -12.64 3.93
N ILE A 127 10.29 -13.44 2.89
CA ILE A 127 9.32 -13.61 1.79
C ILE A 127 7.99 -14.15 2.32
N GLY A 128 8.04 -15.13 3.24
CA GLY A 128 6.85 -15.64 3.93
C GLY A 128 6.14 -14.55 4.74
N LEU A 129 6.87 -13.66 5.41
CA LEU A 129 6.29 -12.50 6.10
C LEU A 129 5.64 -11.52 5.11
N VAL A 130 6.26 -11.29 3.96
CA VAL A 130 5.71 -10.42 2.91
C VAL A 130 4.41 -10.98 2.38
N GLN A 131 4.36 -12.27 2.06
CA GLN A 131 3.15 -12.95 1.60
C GLN A 131 2.00 -12.88 2.62
N ASN A 132 2.32 -12.98 3.92
CA ASN A 132 1.31 -13.11 4.97
C ASN A 132 0.92 -11.81 5.68
N TYR A 133 1.68 -10.71 5.57
CA TYR A 133 1.37 -9.49 6.33
C TYR A 133 1.74 -8.18 5.62
N LEU A 134 2.88 -8.12 4.92
CA LEU A 134 3.40 -6.84 4.43
C LEU A 134 2.79 -6.36 3.10
N VAL A 135 1.97 -7.18 2.41
CA VAL A 135 1.29 -6.77 1.17
C VAL A 135 0.48 -5.48 1.34
N ILE A 136 -0.22 -5.31 2.46
CA ILE A 136 -1.05 -4.12 2.73
C ILE A 136 -0.18 -2.87 2.87
N VAL A 137 0.95 -3.00 3.57
CA VAL A 137 1.93 -1.91 3.76
C VAL A 137 2.52 -1.50 2.41
N PHE A 138 2.82 -2.47 1.57
CA PHE A 138 3.35 -2.24 0.24
C PHE A 138 2.32 -1.53 -0.66
N PHE A 139 1.04 -1.90 -0.57
CA PHE A 139 -0.04 -1.19 -1.27
C PHE A 139 -0.19 0.27 -0.80
N ALA A 140 -0.02 0.54 0.50
CA ALA A 140 -0.12 1.88 1.05
C ALA A 140 0.88 2.87 0.42
N ALA A 141 2.03 2.40 -0.08
CA ALA A 141 2.99 3.24 -0.80
C ALA A 141 2.46 3.75 -2.16
N SER A 142 1.49 3.04 -2.76
CA SER A 142 0.95 3.37 -4.09
C SER A 142 -0.47 3.96 -4.04
N VAL A 143 -1.16 3.91 -2.90
CA VAL A 143 -2.57 4.33 -2.78
C VAL A 143 -2.78 5.85 -2.96
N GLY A 144 -1.75 6.66 -2.74
CA GLY A 144 -1.84 8.13 -2.75
C GLY A 144 -2.40 8.71 -4.05
N ILE A 145 -2.19 8.04 -5.20
CA ILE A 145 -2.75 8.47 -6.49
C ILE A 145 -4.29 8.45 -6.50
N ALA A 146 -4.91 7.44 -5.87
CA ALA A 146 -6.37 7.35 -5.79
C ALA A 146 -6.96 8.51 -4.99
N TYR A 147 -6.29 8.88 -3.89
CA TYR A 147 -6.71 9.96 -3.01
C TYR A 147 -6.59 11.33 -3.70
N HIS A 148 -5.42 11.65 -4.27
CA HIS A 148 -5.22 12.94 -4.93
C HIS A 148 -6.04 13.12 -6.19
N LEU A 149 -6.17 12.10 -7.05
CA LEU A 149 -6.93 12.21 -8.29
C LEU A 149 -8.43 12.39 -8.00
N ALA A 150 -8.99 11.58 -7.12
CA ALA A 150 -10.40 11.68 -6.77
C ALA A 150 -10.73 13.01 -6.09
N GLY A 151 -9.85 13.50 -5.20
CA GLY A 151 -10.03 14.79 -4.54
C GLY A 151 -9.94 15.97 -5.50
N ALA A 152 -8.86 16.08 -6.27
CA ALA A 152 -8.62 17.23 -7.15
C ALA A 152 -9.68 17.36 -8.26
N ALA A 153 -10.06 16.24 -8.90
CA ALA A 153 -11.05 16.28 -9.97
C ALA A 153 -12.47 16.55 -9.46
N THR A 154 -12.80 16.18 -8.21
CA THR A 154 -14.09 16.58 -7.60
C THR A 154 -14.08 18.01 -7.07
N GLU A 155 -12.92 18.54 -6.68
CA GLU A 155 -12.72 19.95 -6.30
C GLU A 155 -12.90 20.91 -7.50
N GLU A 156 -12.35 20.56 -8.67
CA GLU A 156 -12.59 21.29 -9.94
C GLU A 156 -14.10 21.39 -10.26
N ARG A 157 -14.82 20.33 -9.92
CA ARG A 157 -16.26 20.22 -10.15
C ARG A 157 -17.07 20.98 -9.11
N GLU A 158 -16.69 20.93 -7.83
CA GLU A 158 -17.32 21.69 -6.76
C GLU A 158 -17.19 23.20 -6.99
N SER A 159 -15.99 23.64 -7.41
CA SER A 159 -15.70 25.04 -7.75
C SER A 159 -16.41 25.54 -9.02
N GLY A 160 -17.10 24.66 -9.75
CA GLY A 160 -17.85 25.00 -10.97
C GLY A 160 -16.97 25.20 -12.21
N ILE A 161 -15.64 25.05 -12.10
CA ILE A 161 -14.70 25.21 -13.21
C ILE A 161 -15.01 24.18 -14.31
N ALA A 162 -15.36 22.95 -13.93
CA ALA A 162 -15.74 21.91 -14.89
C ALA A 162 -16.92 22.32 -15.79
N ALA A 163 -17.92 23.03 -15.24
CA ALA A 163 -19.07 23.51 -16.00
C ALA A 163 -18.70 24.68 -16.92
N GLN A 164 -17.86 25.60 -16.43
CA GLN A 164 -17.36 26.71 -17.24
C GLN A 164 -16.53 26.21 -18.43
N MET A 165 -15.64 25.23 -18.22
CA MET A 165 -14.85 24.64 -19.31
C MET A 165 -15.75 23.94 -20.34
N LYS A 166 -16.82 23.29 -19.89
CA LYS A 166 -17.80 22.65 -20.79
C LYS A 166 -18.58 23.70 -21.60
N ALA A 167 -18.92 24.84 -21.00
CA ALA A 167 -19.55 25.96 -21.71
C ALA A 167 -18.62 26.58 -22.78
N MET A 168 -17.30 26.55 -22.56
CA MET A 168 -16.28 26.94 -23.56
C MET A 168 -16.06 25.89 -24.67
N GLY A 169 -16.77 24.75 -24.64
CA GLY A 169 -16.68 23.70 -25.66
C GLY A 169 -15.65 22.60 -25.39
N LEU A 170 -15.10 22.51 -24.17
CA LEU A 170 -14.18 21.43 -23.82
C LEU A 170 -14.89 20.07 -23.80
N LEU A 171 -14.31 19.07 -24.49
CA LEU A 171 -14.81 17.70 -24.47
C LEU A 171 -14.56 17.05 -23.09
N ASP A 172 -15.57 16.37 -22.55
CA ASP A 172 -15.46 15.64 -21.27
C ASP A 172 -14.33 14.58 -21.31
N SER A 173 -14.08 13.96 -22.47
CA SER A 173 -12.96 13.01 -22.65
C SER A 173 -11.59 13.65 -22.51
N ALA A 174 -11.41 14.86 -23.05
CA ALA A 174 -10.15 15.60 -22.96
C ALA A 174 -9.85 15.99 -21.49
N ARG A 175 -10.89 16.38 -20.74
CA ARG A 175 -10.78 16.68 -19.30
C ARG A 175 -10.34 15.47 -18.49
N VAL A 176 -10.99 14.32 -18.69
CA VAL A 176 -10.66 13.07 -17.99
C VAL A 176 -9.25 12.59 -18.32
N ILE A 177 -8.84 12.63 -19.58
CA ILE A 177 -7.48 12.24 -19.98
C ILE A 177 -6.43 13.20 -19.40
N SER A 178 -6.72 14.50 -19.36
CA SER A 178 -5.84 15.51 -18.77
C SER A 178 -5.56 15.22 -17.29
N TRP A 179 -6.62 14.97 -16.50
CA TRP A 179 -6.48 14.61 -15.09
C TRP A 179 -5.71 13.30 -14.88
N HIS A 180 -5.98 12.30 -15.70
CA HIS A 180 -5.30 11.00 -15.60
C HIS A 180 -3.80 11.13 -15.89
N LEU A 181 -3.43 11.77 -17.00
CA LEU A 181 -2.05 11.90 -17.43
C LEU A 181 -1.23 12.83 -16.52
N SER A 182 -1.79 13.98 -16.13
CA SER A 182 -1.10 14.97 -15.31
C SER A 182 -0.62 14.39 -13.98
N LEU A 183 -1.51 13.74 -13.23
CA LEU A 183 -1.15 13.13 -11.96
C LEU A 183 -0.33 11.84 -12.13
N SER A 184 -0.63 11.02 -13.14
CA SER A 184 0.15 9.81 -13.39
C SER A 184 1.61 10.11 -13.73
N LEU A 185 1.88 11.17 -14.50
CA LEU A 185 3.26 11.58 -14.85
C LEU A 185 4.06 12.05 -13.63
N VAL A 186 3.42 12.75 -12.69
CA VAL A 186 4.06 13.19 -11.44
C VAL A 186 4.42 12.00 -10.54
N TYR A 187 3.56 10.97 -10.51
CA TYR A 187 3.76 9.78 -9.68
C TYR A 187 4.65 8.70 -10.31
N LEU A 188 4.81 8.70 -11.63
CA LEU A 188 5.63 7.76 -12.40
C LEU A 188 7.03 7.54 -11.82
N PRO A 189 7.85 8.58 -11.54
CA PRO A 189 9.17 8.37 -10.94
C PRO A 189 9.08 7.72 -9.56
N GLY A 190 8.06 8.06 -8.77
CA GLY A 190 7.81 7.44 -7.46
C GLY A 190 7.56 5.93 -7.57
N TRP A 191 6.73 5.51 -8.52
CA TRP A 191 6.45 4.08 -8.76
C TRP A 191 7.70 3.31 -9.20
N ILE A 192 8.55 3.89 -10.04
CA ILE A 192 9.82 3.28 -10.47
C ILE A 192 10.77 3.14 -9.28
N VAL A 193 10.93 4.18 -8.47
CA VAL A 193 11.83 4.15 -7.30
C VAL A 193 11.38 3.09 -6.29
N VAL A 194 10.07 3.00 -6.01
CA VAL A 194 9.52 1.96 -5.11
C VAL A 194 9.80 0.56 -5.65
N ALA A 195 9.58 0.32 -6.95
CA ALA A 195 9.86 -0.97 -7.56
C ALA A 195 11.35 -1.38 -7.46
N VAL A 196 12.28 -0.44 -7.69
CA VAL A 196 13.72 -0.67 -7.56
C VAL A 196 14.11 -0.91 -6.10
N LEU A 197 13.55 -0.16 -5.16
CA LEU A 197 13.80 -0.37 -3.73
C LEU A 197 13.37 -1.77 -3.29
N TRP A 198 12.22 -2.26 -3.76
CA TRP A 198 11.75 -3.59 -3.39
C TRP A 198 12.54 -4.70 -4.06
N LYS A 199 13.05 -4.50 -5.27
CA LYS A 199 14.04 -5.41 -5.86
C LYS A 199 15.24 -5.58 -4.92
N VAL A 200 15.84 -4.47 -4.51
CA VAL A 200 17.10 -4.50 -3.74
C VAL A 200 16.90 -5.03 -2.33
N LYS A 201 15.74 -4.78 -1.72
CA LYS A 201 15.49 -5.10 -0.31
C LYS A 201 14.73 -6.42 -0.08
N VAL A 202 13.88 -6.83 -1.01
CA VAL A 202 12.91 -7.92 -0.80
C VAL A 202 13.11 -9.04 -1.81
N PHE A 203 13.01 -8.71 -3.10
CA PHE A 203 12.92 -9.68 -4.18
C PHE A 203 14.24 -9.80 -4.94
N THR A 204 15.17 -10.61 -4.42
CA THR A 204 16.54 -10.72 -4.95
C THR A 204 16.64 -11.55 -6.23
N GLU A 205 15.70 -12.46 -6.48
CA GLU A 205 15.73 -13.33 -7.69
C GLU A 205 14.85 -12.79 -8.83
N THR A 206 13.80 -12.05 -8.53
CA THR A 206 12.80 -11.58 -9.51
C THR A 206 13.37 -10.50 -10.42
N SER A 207 13.08 -10.55 -11.72
CA SER A 207 13.56 -9.50 -12.63
C SER A 207 13.00 -8.11 -12.25
N VAL A 208 13.86 -7.09 -12.33
CA VAL A 208 13.48 -5.70 -12.04
C VAL A 208 12.33 -5.24 -12.93
N GLY A 209 12.34 -5.67 -14.19
CA GLY A 209 11.33 -5.30 -15.18
C GLY A 209 9.92 -5.71 -14.76
N ILE A 210 9.74 -6.92 -14.22
CA ILE A 210 8.43 -7.37 -13.73
C ILE A 210 7.97 -6.47 -12.59
N LEU A 211 8.82 -6.18 -11.60
CA LEU A 211 8.46 -5.33 -10.47
C LEU A 211 8.09 -3.92 -10.92
N ILE A 212 8.84 -3.32 -11.85
CA ILE A 212 8.51 -2.01 -12.43
C ILE A 212 7.14 -2.05 -13.11
N VAL A 213 6.89 -3.06 -13.95
CA VAL A 213 5.60 -3.21 -14.65
C VAL A 213 4.45 -3.37 -13.66
N VAL A 214 4.61 -4.15 -12.59
CA VAL A 214 3.58 -4.32 -11.55
C VAL A 214 3.18 -2.98 -10.92
N HIS A 215 4.16 -2.17 -10.53
CA HIS A 215 3.90 -0.89 -9.85
C HIS A 215 3.33 0.15 -10.80
N LEU A 216 3.83 0.21 -12.04
CA LEU A 216 3.30 1.10 -13.06
C LEU A 216 1.85 0.75 -13.41
N LEU A 217 1.57 -0.53 -13.65
CA LEU A 217 0.22 -1.01 -13.92
C LEU A 217 -0.70 -0.74 -12.72
N LEU A 218 -0.24 -1.01 -11.50
CA LEU A 218 -0.99 -0.70 -10.28
C LEU A 218 -1.34 0.80 -10.21
N GLY A 219 -0.36 1.68 -10.35
CA GLY A 219 -0.56 3.12 -10.26
C GLY A 219 -1.52 3.67 -11.31
N LEU A 220 -1.29 3.33 -12.58
CA LEU A 220 -2.12 3.79 -13.71
C LEU A 220 -3.54 3.25 -13.62
N SER A 221 -3.69 1.98 -13.29
CA SER A 221 -5.01 1.38 -13.16
C SER A 221 -5.73 1.95 -11.93
N LEU A 222 -5.04 2.18 -10.81
CA LEU A 222 -5.66 2.71 -9.59
C LEU A 222 -6.15 4.14 -9.79
N ALA A 223 -5.40 4.96 -10.54
CA ALA A 223 -5.85 6.25 -11.04
C ALA A 223 -7.16 6.08 -11.84
N SER A 224 -7.19 5.17 -12.81
CA SER A 224 -8.37 4.90 -13.64
C SER A 224 -9.59 4.50 -12.81
N TRP A 225 -9.43 3.61 -11.85
CA TRP A 225 -10.52 3.16 -10.98
C TRP A 225 -11.03 4.27 -10.04
N SER A 226 -10.14 5.11 -9.52
CA SER A 226 -10.53 6.22 -8.65
C SER A 226 -11.43 7.25 -9.35
N MET A 227 -11.26 7.46 -10.67
CA MET A 227 -12.14 8.32 -11.47
C MET A 227 -13.57 7.80 -11.58
N PHE A 228 -13.76 6.49 -11.60
CA PHE A 228 -15.10 5.91 -11.61
C PHE A 228 -15.79 6.13 -10.26
N VAL A 229 -15.09 5.89 -9.15
CA VAL A 229 -15.66 6.01 -7.81
C VAL A 229 -15.95 7.47 -7.46
N MET A 230 -15.04 8.40 -7.79
CA MET A 230 -15.23 9.82 -7.51
C MET A 230 -16.48 10.40 -8.20
N ALA A 231 -16.86 9.86 -9.36
CA ALA A 231 -18.01 10.32 -10.12
C ALA A 231 -19.34 10.13 -9.37
N SER A 232 -19.39 9.35 -8.29
CA SER A 232 -20.56 9.29 -7.40
C SER A 232 -20.68 10.47 -6.41
N PHE A 233 -19.60 11.22 -6.19
CA PHE A 233 -19.48 12.27 -5.16
C PHE A 233 -19.16 13.64 -5.77
N GLY A 234 -20.19 14.30 -6.33
CA GLY A 234 -20.00 15.56 -7.05
C GLY A 234 -20.00 16.85 -6.22
N LYS A 235 -20.23 16.78 -4.90
CA LYS A 235 -20.40 17.98 -4.03
C LYS A 235 -19.43 18.04 -2.85
N SER A 236 -18.55 17.06 -2.69
CA SER A 236 -17.73 16.91 -1.49
C SER A 236 -16.37 16.27 -1.83
N PRO A 237 -15.34 17.09 -2.13
CA PRO A 237 -14.05 16.57 -2.60
C PRO A 237 -13.33 15.68 -1.60
N GLN A 238 -13.34 16.10 -0.33
CA GLN A 238 -12.72 15.35 0.76
C GLN A 238 -13.38 13.98 0.96
N LEU A 239 -14.70 13.90 0.80
CA LEU A 239 -15.43 12.63 0.92
C LEU A 239 -15.06 11.70 -0.24
N ALA A 240 -15.00 12.21 -1.47
CA ALA A 240 -14.60 11.43 -2.64
C ALA A 240 -13.19 10.83 -2.47
N ALA A 241 -12.24 11.63 -2.00
CA ALA A 241 -10.87 11.22 -1.77
C ALA A 241 -10.74 10.16 -0.65
N ILE A 242 -11.42 10.36 0.49
CA ILE A 242 -11.35 9.40 1.60
C ILE A 242 -12.07 8.09 1.27
N VAL A 243 -13.24 8.16 0.64
CA VAL A 243 -14.03 6.96 0.29
C VAL A 243 -13.30 6.11 -0.76
N THR A 244 -12.69 6.72 -1.78
CA THR A 244 -11.88 5.99 -2.76
C THR A 244 -10.70 5.26 -2.12
N MET A 245 -9.98 5.94 -1.23
CA MET A 245 -8.88 5.34 -0.48
C MET A 245 -9.35 4.16 0.39
N ILE A 246 -10.40 4.34 1.19
CA ILE A 246 -10.93 3.29 2.07
C ILE A 246 -11.41 2.09 1.25
N LEU A 247 -12.20 2.32 0.20
CA LEU A 247 -12.68 1.25 -0.67
C LEU A 247 -11.51 0.48 -1.32
N SER A 248 -10.44 1.18 -1.71
CA SER A 248 -9.26 0.51 -2.28
C SER A 248 -8.57 -0.41 -1.26
N PHE A 249 -8.41 0.03 -0.01
CA PHE A 249 -7.86 -0.81 1.06
C PHE A 249 -8.76 -2.01 1.38
N LEU A 250 -10.08 -1.82 1.42
CA LEU A 250 -11.02 -2.91 1.67
C LEU A 250 -10.85 -4.04 0.66
N TRP A 251 -10.74 -3.72 -0.64
CA TRP A 251 -10.52 -4.73 -1.68
C TRP A 251 -9.16 -5.42 -1.57
N VAL A 252 -8.11 -4.70 -1.16
CA VAL A 252 -6.79 -5.30 -0.90
C VAL A 252 -6.84 -6.24 0.30
N VAL A 253 -7.51 -5.87 1.38
CA VAL A 253 -7.69 -6.73 2.58
C VAL A 253 -8.49 -7.99 2.23
N ILE A 254 -9.53 -7.87 1.41
CA ILE A 254 -10.29 -9.02 0.91
C ILE A 254 -9.41 -9.91 0.02
N GLY A 255 -8.62 -9.34 -0.89
CA GLY A 255 -7.70 -10.12 -1.71
C GLY A 255 -6.61 -10.81 -0.91
N PHE A 256 -6.13 -10.16 0.15
CA PHE A 256 -5.18 -10.73 1.08
C PHE A 256 -5.78 -11.88 1.91
N SER A 257 -7.03 -11.77 2.37
CA SER A 257 -7.63 -12.77 3.26
C SER A 257 -7.98 -14.10 2.57
N ILE A 258 -8.07 -14.13 1.24
CA ILE A 258 -8.44 -15.34 0.50
C ILE A 258 -7.19 -16.17 0.20
N ALA A 259 -7.04 -17.27 0.95
CA ALA A 259 -5.89 -18.16 0.84
C ALA A 259 -5.87 -18.99 -0.45
N ASN A 260 -6.99 -19.30 -1.10
CA ASN A 260 -6.99 -20.06 -2.36
C ASN A 260 -7.95 -19.42 -3.34
N VAL A 261 -7.45 -18.95 -4.47
CA VAL A 261 -8.24 -18.30 -5.52
C VAL A 261 -8.00 -19.04 -6.83
N THR A 262 -9.07 -19.45 -7.50
CA THR A 262 -8.96 -20.01 -8.85
C THR A 262 -8.62 -18.91 -9.86
N MET A 263 -7.89 -19.26 -10.91
CA MET A 263 -7.45 -18.31 -11.93
C MET A 263 -8.58 -17.43 -12.48
N SER A 264 -9.72 -18.05 -12.85
CA SER A 264 -10.88 -17.33 -13.37
C SER A 264 -11.46 -16.35 -12.35
N THR A 265 -11.47 -16.71 -11.06
CA THR A 265 -11.95 -15.83 -10.00
C THR A 265 -11.01 -14.64 -9.83
N ALA A 266 -9.70 -14.88 -9.80
CA ALA A 266 -8.72 -13.81 -9.70
C ALA A 266 -8.88 -12.82 -10.87
N VAL A 267 -9.05 -13.34 -12.08
CA VAL A 267 -9.27 -12.54 -13.30
C VAL A 267 -10.54 -11.69 -13.22
N ILE A 268 -11.69 -12.30 -12.90
CA ILE A 268 -12.98 -11.61 -12.87
C ILE A 268 -13.02 -10.57 -11.74
N VAL A 269 -12.53 -10.93 -10.55
CA VAL A 269 -12.54 -10.02 -9.40
C VAL A 269 -11.56 -8.88 -9.61
N SER A 270 -10.37 -9.12 -10.17
CA SER A 270 -9.43 -8.03 -10.54
C SER A 270 -9.95 -7.13 -11.66
N LEU A 271 -10.83 -7.62 -12.53
CA LEU A 271 -11.50 -6.80 -13.55
C LEU A 271 -12.56 -5.88 -12.92
N LEU A 272 -13.39 -6.41 -12.02
CA LEU A 272 -14.46 -5.65 -11.35
C LEU A 272 -13.95 -4.74 -10.23
N PHE A 273 -12.92 -5.19 -9.52
CA PHE A 273 -12.34 -4.52 -8.36
C PHE A 273 -10.83 -4.52 -8.50
N LEU A 274 -10.34 -3.52 -9.21
CA LEU A 274 -8.94 -3.42 -9.54
C LEU A 274 -7.98 -3.51 -8.34
N PRO A 275 -8.22 -2.91 -7.16
CA PRO A 275 -7.27 -3.02 -6.05
C PRO A 275 -6.99 -4.47 -5.61
N PHE A 276 -7.87 -5.42 -5.96
CA PHE A 276 -7.68 -6.86 -5.75
C PHE A 276 -6.54 -7.46 -6.57
N PHE A 277 -6.17 -6.86 -7.71
CA PHE A 277 -5.05 -7.31 -8.56
C PHE A 277 -3.73 -7.37 -7.79
N TYR A 278 -3.49 -6.40 -6.93
CA TYR A 278 -2.21 -6.21 -6.26
C TYR A 278 -1.79 -7.38 -5.33
N PRO A 279 -2.60 -7.80 -4.34
CA PRO A 279 -2.26 -8.94 -3.50
C PRO A 279 -2.09 -10.25 -4.29
N MET A 280 -2.86 -10.45 -5.37
CA MET A 280 -2.75 -11.64 -6.22
C MET A 280 -1.40 -11.72 -6.93
N VAL A 281 -0.93 -10.61 -7.50
CA VAL A 281 0.36 -10.57 -8.21
C VAL A 281 1.53 -10.67 -7.26
N ILE A 282 1.53 -9.94 -6.14
CA ILE A 282 2.64 -10.01 -5.17
C ILE A 282 2.74 -11.41 -4.59
N ARG A 283 1.61 -12.06 -4.28
CA ARG A 283 1.61 -13.44 -3.84
C ARG A 283 2.23 -14.38 -4.87
N CYS A 284 1.88 -14.23 -6.14
CA CYS A 284 2.49 -15.02 -7.21
C CYS A 284 4.01 -14.83 -7.27
N ILE A 285 4.50 -13.60 -7.09
CA ILE A 285 5.95 -13.30 -7.07
C ILE A 285 6.63 -13.93 -5.85
N CYS A 286 6.03 -13.81 -4.66
CA CYS A 286 6.53 -14.45 -3.44
C CYS A 286 6.60 -15.97 -3.57
N GLU A 287 5.60 -16.59 -4.20
CA GLU A 287 5.59 -18.03 -4.45
C GLU A 287 6.79 -18.45 -5.31
N TRP A 288 7.09 -17.74 -6.41
CA TRP A 288 8.26 -18.04 -7.25
C TRP A 288 9.59 -17.87 -6.51
N GLU A 289 9.73 -16.81 -5.73
CA GLU A 289 10.93 -16.55 -4.92
C GLU A 289 11.14 -17.62 -3.84
N THR A 290 10.06 -18.16 -3.27
CA THR A 290 10.14 -19.23 -2.25
C THR A 290 10.76 -20.52 -2.82
N PHE A 291 10.61 -20.78 -4.12
CA PHE A 291 11.24 -21.92 -4.80
C PHE A 291 12.62 -21.60 -5.38
N VAL A 292 13.22 -20.44 -5.04
CA VAL A 292 14.54 -19.98 -5.53
C VAL A 292 14.61 -20.05 -7.05
N ARG A 293 13.49 -19.72 -7.70
CA ARG A 293 13.42 -19.59 -9.15
C ARG A 293 13.12 -18.13 -9.45
N PRO A 294 13.90 -17.47 -10.33
CA PRO A 294 13.47 -16.18 -10.82
C PRO A 294 12.06 -16.36 -11.39
N ALA A 295 11.17 -15.40 -11.17
CA ALA A 295 9.92 -15.28 -11.93
C ALA A 295 10.29 -15.04 -13.40
N SER A 296 10.75 -16.10 -14.06
CA SER A 296 11.49 -16.07 -15.32
C SER A 296 10.56 -16.22 -16.50
N SER A 297 9.31 -16.62 -16.25
CA SER A 297 8.28 -16.63 -17.24
C SER A 297 6.99 -16.03 -16.69
N VAL A 298 6.64 -14.84 -17.18
CA VAL A 298 5.34 -14.19 -16.94
C VAL A 298 4.18 -15.08 -17.41
N THR A 299 4.47 -16.09 -18.25
CA THR A 299 3.50 -17.01 -18.84
C THR A 299 3.34 -18.32 -18.08
N GLU A 300 4.22 -18.64 -17.14
CA GLU A 300 4.11 -19.86 -16.32
C GLU A 300 3.16 -19.67 -15.14
N ALA A 301 2.44 -20.75 -14.81
CA ALA A 301 1.55 -20.77 -13.66
C ALA A 301 2.37 -20.84 -12.37
N SER A 302 1.95 -20.11 -11.34
CA SER A 302 2.60 -20.16 -10.04
C SER A 302 2.59 -21.58 -9.45
N PRO A 303 3.64 -21.96 -8.70
CA PRO A 303 3.76 -23.33 -8.19
C PRO A 303 2.65 -23.75 -7.22
N VAL A 304 2.07 -22.81 -6.46
CA VAL A 304 1.08 -23.11 -5.41
C VAL A 304 -0.32 -22.62 -5.78
N SER A 305 -0.46 -21.36 -6.19
CA SER A 305 -1.77 -20.78 -6.51
C SER A 305 -2.23 -21.04 -7.95
N HIS A 306 -1.37 -21.58 -8.82
CA HIS A 306 -1.60 -21.77 -10.26
C HIS A 306 -2.07 -20.51 -10.99
N LEU A 307 -1.71 -19.34 -10.48
CA LEU A 307 -2.01 -18.04 -11.09
C LEU A 307 -0.95 -17.70 -12.14
N ILE A 308 -1.39 -17.14 -13.26
CA ILE A 308 -0.50 -16.71 -14.35
C ILE A 308 -0.44 -15.19 -14.35
N ILE A 309 0.76 -14.64 -14.12
CA ILE A 309 1.00 -13.18 -14.04
C ILE A 309 0.54 -12.47 -15.32
N LEU A 310 0.76 -13.06 -16.50
CA LEU A 310 0.37 -12.48 -17.79
C LEU A 310 -1.10 -12.08 -17.86
N HIS A 311 -2.01 -12.95 -17.43
CA HIS A 311 -3.44 -12.66 -17.52
C HIS A 311 -3.83 -11.51 -16.59
N LEU A 312 -3.23 -11.46 -15.40
CA LEU A 312 -3.42 -10.37 -14.46
C LEU A 312 -2.92 -9.04 -15.07
N PHE A 313 -1.79 -9.06 -15.78
CA PHE A 313 -1.28 -7.87 -16.49
C PHE A 313 -2.21 -7.42 -17.61
N ILE A 314 -2.71 -8.36 -18.43
CA ILE A 314 -3.67 -8.03 -19.50
C ILE A 314 -4.91 -7.35 -18.92
N ILE A 315 -5.44 -7.87 -17.80
CA ILE A 315 -6.60 -7.30 -17.14
C ILE A 315 -6.30 -5.93 -16.54
N ALA A 316 -5.13 -5.75 -15.92
CA ALA A 316 -4.71 -4.44 -15.43
C ALA A 316 -4.62 -3.42 -16.58
N VAL A 317 -4.09 -3.80 -17.74
CA VAL A 317 -4.06 -2.94 -18.94
C VAL A 317 -5.47 -2.61 -19.43
N ILE A 318 -6.38 -3.58 -19.49
CA ILE A 318 -7.78 -3.33 -19.85
C ILE A 318 -8.43 -2.33 -18.88
N ASN A 319 -8.19 -2.50 -17.58
CA ASN A 319 -8.71 -1.63 -16.54
C ASN A 319 -8.22 -0.17 -16.66
N ILE A 320 -7.00 0.06 -17.17
CA ILE A 320 -6.50 1.42 -17.39
C ILE A 320 -7.44 2.21 -18.30
N PHE A 321 -8.01 1.59 -19.34
CA PHE A 321 -8.88 2.27 -20.30
C PHE A 321 -10.37 2.11 -19.98
N LEU A 322 -10.77 0.99 -19.38
CA LEU A 322 -12.17 0.69 -19.09
C LEU A 322 -12.76 1.64 -18.03
N TRP A 323 -12.06 1.85 -16.92
CA TRP A 323 -12.58 2.63 -15.78
C TRP A 323 -12.71 4.13 -16.03
N PRO A 324 -11.79 4.84 -16.73
CA PRO A 324 -11.97 6.25 -17.03
C PRO A 324 -13.12 6.46 -18.01
N TRP A 325 -13.30 5.53 -18.96
CA TRP A 325 -14.44 5.55 -19.87
C TRP A 325 -15.76 5.37 -19.11
N LEU A 326 -15.85 4.35 -18.24
CA LEU A 326 -17.02 4.16 -17.37
C LEU A 326 -17.26 5.35 -16.45
N GLY A 327 -16.19 5.94 -15.89
CA GLY A 327 -16.24 7.13 -15.05
C GLY A 327 -16.81 8.33 -15.79
N ALA A 328 -16.34 8.59 -17.02
CA ALA A 328 -16.88 9.67 -17.85
C ALA A 328 -18.36 9.46 -18.18
N VAL A 329 -18.76 8.25 -18.57
CA VAL A 329 -20.18 7.93 -18.85
C VAL A 329 -21.03 8.08 -17.59
N TRP A 330 -20.54 7.60 -16.45
CA TRP A 330 -21.22 7.71 -15.16
C TRP A 330 -21.38 9.17 -14.72
N GLU A 331 -20.33 9.96 -14.93
CA GLU A 331 -20.31 11.39 -14.67
C GLU A 331 -21.34 12.13 -15.54
N SER A 332 -21.37 11.87 -16.85
CA SER A 332 -22.37 12.46 -17.76
C SER A 332 -23.79 12.02 -17.37
N TYR A 333 -23.97 10.77 -16.92
CA TYR A 333 -25.28 10.28 -16.50
C TYR A 333 -25.83 11.01 -15.27
N LEU A 334 -24.97 11.28 -14.27
CA LEU A 334 -25.38 11.89 -13.01
C LEU A 334 -25.55 13.41 -13.08
N TYR A 335 -24.74 14.07 -13.90
CA TYR A 335 -24.56 15.52 -13.79
C TYR A 335 -24.79 16.30 -15.07
N ASP A 336 -24.81 15.63 -16.23
CA ASP A 336 -25.05 16.35 -17.46
C ASP A 336 -26.52 16.77 -17.55
N THR A 337 -26.74 17.98 -18.03
CA THR A 337 -28.10 18.47 -18.26
C THR A 337 -28.71 17.62 -19.36
N ARG A 338 -29.70 16.80 -19.02
CA ARG A 338 -30.54 16.15 -20.03
C ARG A 338 -31.20 17.26 -20.83
N ASN A 339 -30.74 17.43 -22.08
CA ASN A 339 -31.56 18.05 -23.09
C ASN A 339 -32.92 17.34 -23.02
N PRO A 340 -34.07 18.05 -22.95
CA PRO A 340 -35.35 17.42 -23.16
C PRO A 340 -35.30 16.88 -24.59
N SER A 341 -34.87 15.63 -24.72
CA SER A 341 -34.89 14.95 -25.99
C SER A 341 -36.34 14.95 -26.43
N GLU A 342 -36.59 15.36 -27.67
CA GLU A 342 -37.73 14.88 -28.44
C GLU A 342 -37.63 13.35 -28.54
N ARG A 343 -37.84 12.63 -27.43
CA ARG A 343 -37.89 11.18 -27.42
C ARG A 343 -39.30 10.78 -27.77
N PHE A 344 -39.43 10.48 -29.07
CA PHE A 344 -40.05 9.25 -29.56
C PHE A 344 -41.45 9.00 -29.00
N GLY A 345 -42.43 9.57 -29.68
CA GLY A 345 -43.84 9.33 -29.44
C GLY A 345 -44.19 7.85 -29.55
N TYR A 346 -44.55 7.26 -28.42
CA TYR A 346 -45.62 6.28 -28.40
C TYR A 346 -46.95 7.05 -28.40
N CYS A 347 -47.60 7.03 -29.56
CA CYS A 347 -49.04 7.09 -29.82
C CYS A 347 -49.96 7.66 -28.73
N VAL A 348 -49.76 8.92 -28.33
CA VAL A 348 -50.85 9.75 -27.84
C VAL A 348 -50.84 11.03 -28.66
N ARG A 349 -51.67 11.05 -29.70
CA ARG A 349 -52.05 12.26 -30.45
C ARG A 349 -52.67 13.24 -29.46
N ARG A 350 -51.83 14.06 -28.81
CA ARG A 350 -52.29 15.35 -28.30
C ARG A 350 -52.47 16.27 -29.52
N PRO A 351 -53.63 16.94 -29.67
CA PRO A 351 -53.80 17.89 -30.76
C PRO A 351 -52.71 18.96 -30.62
N LYS A 352 -51.88 19.08 -31.65
CA LYS A 352 -50.99 20.24 -31.81
C LYS A 352 -51.89 21.44 -32.04
N ASN A 353 -52.23 22.17 -30.97
CA ASN A 353 -52.66 23.55 -31.12
C ASN A 353 -51.47 24.30 -31.67
N HIS A 354 -51.51 24.56 -32.97
CA HIS A 354 -50.58 25.44 -33.65
C HIS A 354 -50.85 26.86 -33.17
N TYR A 355 -50.26 27.24 -32.04
CA TYR A 355 -50.10 28.66 -31.75
C TYR A 355 -49.09 29.17 -32.78
N ILE A 356 -49.56 29.99 -33.71
CA ILE A 356 -48.70 30.77 -34.60
C ILE A 356 -48.00 31.75 -33.68
N ASP A 357 -46.82 31.37 -33.19
CA ASP A 357 -45.93 32.25 -32.47
C ASP A 357 -45.41 33.24 -33.53
N ALA A 358 -46.04 34.41 -33.62
CA ALA A 358 -45.61 35.50 -34.48
C ALA A 358 -44.27 36.03 -33.96
N ARG A 359 -43.20 35.26 -34.19
CA ARG A 359 -41.83 35.64 -33.82
C ARG A 359 -41.47 36.86 -34.66
N PRO A 360 -41.16 38.02 -34.03
CA PRO A 360 -40.62 39.15 -34.76
C PRO A 360 -39.34 38.70 -35.47
N SER A 361 -39.14 39.12 -36.72
CA SER A 361 -38.00 38.70 -37.54
C SER A 361 -36.63 39.03 -36.94
N ASP A 362 -36.58 39.89 -35.91
CA ASP A 362 -35.39 40.36 -35.22
C ASP A 362 -35.06 39.59 -33.91
N VAL A 363 -35.90 38.64 -33.50
CA VAL A 363 -35.71 37.85 -32.26
C VAL A 363 -35.09 36.48 -32.59
N ALA A 364 -33.97 36.14 -31.94
CA ALA A 364 -33.29 34.85 -32.08
C ALA A 364 -33.96 33.78 -31.22
N ILE A 365 -34.21 34.10 -29.95
CA ILE A 365 -34.80 33.18 -28.96
C ILE A 365 -35.83 33.97 -28.16
N SER A 366 -37.09 33.50 -28.18
CA SER A 366 -38.16 34.00 -27.35
C SER A 366 -38.46 32.95 -26.29
N VAL A 367 -38.23 33.32 -25.03
CA VAL A 367 -38.58 32.52 -23.87
C VAL A 367 -39.90 33.07 -23.33
N ARG A 368 -40.94 32.23 -23.25
CA ARG A 368 -42.28 32.62 -22.80
C ARG A 368 -42.76 31.64 -21.73
N ASN A 369 -43.36 32.16 -20.67
CA ASN A 369 -44.04 31.39 -19.63
C ASN A 369 -43.17 30.29 -18.98
N ILE A 370 -41.89 30.57 -18.75
CA ILE A 370 -41.04 29.62 -18.00
C ILE A 370 -41.34 29.76 -16.51
N GLY A 371 -42.01 28.74 -15.97
CA GLY A 371 -42.14 28.51 -14.55
C GLY A 371 -41.23 27.38 -14.09
N LYS A 372 -40.48 27.58 -12.99
CA LYS A 372 -39.71 26.53 -12.34
C LYS A 372 -40.12 26.40 -10.88
N TYR A 373 -40.80 25.30 -10.59
CA TYR A 373 -41.26 24.95 -9.24
C TYR A 373 -40.38 23.82 -8.72
N PHE A 374 -39.85 23.98 -7.50
CA PHE A 374 -39.07 22.93 -6.84
C PHE A 374 -39.92 22.26 -5.76
N HIS A 375 -39.93 20.93 -5.77
CA HIS A 375 -40.51 20.16 -4.69
C HIS A 375 -39.49 20.01 -3.57
N SER A 376 -39.82 20.48 -2.37
CA SER A 376 -38.98 20.34 -1.17
C SER A 376 -38.94 18.87 -0.72
N SER A 377 -37.91 18.15 -1.15
CA SER A 377 -37.46 16.82 -0.69
C SER A 377 -38.44 15.64 -0.79
N ILE A 378 -37.91 14.48 -1.15
CA ILE A 378 -38.63 13.18 -1.17
C ILE A 378 -38.93 12.67 0.25
N LEU A 379 -38.26 13.19 1.30
CA LEU A 379 -38.30 12.64 2.66
C LEU A 379 -38.98 13.52 3.72
N SER A 380 -39.49 14.71 3.37
CA SER A 380 -40.16 15.59 4.33
C SER A 380 -41.69 15.54 4.18
N ARG A 381 -42.42 15.45 5.30
CA ARG A 381 -43.90 15.35 5.32
C ARG A 381 -44.63 16.66 4.94
N LYS A 382 -43.92 17.77 4.75
CA LYS A 382 -44.51 19.03 4.28
C LYS A 382 -44.06 19.30 2.86
N LYS A 383 -44.99 19.14 1.91
CA LYS A 383 -44.81 19.50 0.49
C LYS A 383 -45.08 20.98 0.31
N GLU A 384 -44.10 21.82 0.64
CA GLU A 384 -44.16 23.24 0.30
C GLU A 384 -43.52 23.43 -1.08
N MET A 385 -44.30 23.93 -2.04
CA MET A 385 -43.81 24.22 -3.39
C MET A 385 -43.10 25.57 -3.37
N VAL A 386 -41.78 25.55 -3.49
CA VAL A 386 -41.00 26.77 -3.60
C VAL A 386 -40.94 27.17 -5.07
N THR A 387 -41.59 28.28 -5.40
CA THR A 387 -41.57 28.84 -6.75
C THR A 387 -40.27 29.60 -6.93
N SER A 388 -39.34 29.05 -7.73
CA SER A 388 -38.07 29.72 -8.04
C SER A 388 -38.22 30.72 -9.18
N ILE A 389 -39.13 30.45 -10.11
CA ILE A 389 -39.45 31.32 -11.24
C ILE A 389 -40.96 31.15 -11.49
N SER A 390 -41.73 32.21 -11.34
CA SER A 390 -43.20 32.18 -11.49
C SER A 390 -43.64 32.29 -12.94
N ASP A 391 -43.05 33.22 -13.68
CA ASP A 391 -43.33 33.46 -15.10
C ASP A 391 -42.19 34.30 -15.70
N LEU A 392 -41.14 33.64 -16.21
CA LEU A 392 -40.07 34.34 -16.92
C LEU A 392 -40.37 34.35 -18.41
N THR A 393 -40.55 35.57 -18.92
CA THR A 393 -40.79 35.84 -20.33
C THR A 393 -39.80 36.91 -20.80
N PHE A 394 -38.92 36.58 -21.75
CA PHE A 394 -37.97 37.53 -22.33
C PHE A 394 -37.58 37.14 -23.76
N ASP A 395 -37.21 38.15 -24.55
CA ASP A 395 -36.82 37.99 -25.95
C ASP A 395 -35.36 38.40 -26.14
N ILE A 396 -34.57 37.52 -26.77
CA ILE A 396 -33.18 37.77 -27.14
C ILE A 396 -33.15 38.17 -28.62
N LEU A 397 -32.66 39.36 -28.90
CA LEU A 397 -32.47 39.89 -30.26
C LEU A 397 -31.32 39.18 -30.99
N LYS A 398 -31.39 39.11 -32.31
CA LYS A 398 -30.37 38.45 -33.16
C LYS A 398 -29.00 39.15 -33.14
N ASN A 399 -28.98 40.45 -32.87
CA ASN A 399 -27.79 41.30 -33.03
C ASN A 399 -27.26 41.87 -31.69
N GLY A 400 -27.48 41.19 -30.57
CA GLY A 400 -27.07 41.66 -29.24
C GLY A 400 -26.42 40.57 -28.38
N ILE A 401 -25.51 40.97 -27.50
CA ILE A 401 -24.98 40.10 -26.44
C ILE A 401 -25.96 40.16 -25.27
N PHE A 402 -26.57 39.03 -24.93
CA PHE A 402 -27.47 38.91 -23.79
C PHE A 402 -26.80 38.12 -22.68
N VAL A 403 -26.72 38.71 -21.49
CA VAL A 403 -26.11 38.10 -20.30
C VAL A 403 -27.19 37.92 -19.24
N LEU A 404 -27.41 36.68 -18.83
CA LEU A 404 -28.24 36.37 -17.66
C LEU A 404 -27.35 36.32 -16.43
N LEU A 405 -27.50 37.31 -15.56
CA LEU A 405 -26.85 37.36 -14.25
C LEU A 405 -27.74 36.67 -13.22
N GLY A 406 -27.26 35.54 -12.70
CA GLY A 406 -27.88 34.91 -11.54
C GLY A 406 -27.67 35.74 -10.26
N PRO A 407 -28.46 35.51 -9.18
CA PRO A 407 -28.31 36.20 -7.90
C PRO A 407 -26.91 36.10 -7.27
N ASN A 408 -26.10 35.14 -7.70
CA ASN A 408 -24.72 34.90 -7.25
C ASN A 408 -23.65 35.52 -8.16
N GLY A 409 -24.01 36.37 -9.13
CA GLY A 409 -23.05 36.99 -10.05
C GLY A 409 -22.47 36.07 -11.13
N TYR A 410 -23.00 34.84 -11.27
CA TYR A 410 -22.63 33.93 -12.36
C TYR A 410 -23.18 34.45 -13.69
N VAL A 411 -22.29 34.60 -14.67
CA VAL A 411 -22.55 35.10 -16.01
C VAL A 411 -22.49 33.91 -16.97
N ASP A 412 -23.61 33.61 -17.64
CA ASP A 412 -23.67 32.63 -18.72
C ASP A 412 -23.70 33.36 -20.07
N PHE A 413 -22.73 33.08 -20.95
CA PHE A 413 -22.58 33.75 -22.25
C PHE A 413 -23.24 32.92 -23.35
N GLY A 414 -24.34 33.42 -23.92
CA GLY A 414 -24.94 32.86 -25.14
C GLY A 414 -24.56 33.66 -26.38
N TRP A 415 -23.81 33.06 -27.30
CA TRP A 415 -23.55 33.62 -28.64
C TRP A 415 -24.48 32.93 -29.65
N PHE A 416 -25.35 33.71 -30.32
CA PHE A 416 -26.27 33.19 -31.33
C PHE A 416 -26.00 33.89 -32.67
N HIS A 417 -25.31 33.21 -33.57
CA HIS A 417 -25.15 33.66 -34.95
C HIS A 417 -26.26 33.09 -35.82
N GLY A 418 -26.89 33.95 -36.63
CA GLY A 418 -27.95 33.57 -37.55
C GLY A 418 -27.50 32.46 -38.50
N ALA A 419 -28.35 31.44 -38.64
CA ALA A 419 -28.12 30.27 -39.45
C ALA A 419 -27.76 30.61 -40.90
N HIS A 420 -26.52 30.34 -41.30
CA HIS A 420 -26.18 29.51 -42.46
C HIS A 420 -24.68 29.20 -42.45
N GLU A 421 -24.36 27.98 -42.86
CA GLU A 421 -23.03 27.45 -43.18
C GLU A 421 -22.13 26.99 -42.03
N ARG A 422 -21.62 25.76 -42.25
CA ARG A 422 -20.52 25.12 -41.54
C ARG A 422 -19.33 26.10 -41.51
N TYR A 423 -18.61 26.18 -40.40
CA TYR A 423 -17.14 26.05 -40.28
C TYR A 423 -16.67 26.58 -38.91
N CYS A 424 -15.61 25.91 -38.44
CA CYS A 424 -14.74 26.05 -37.28
C CYS A 424 -14.49 27.41 -36.59
N CYS A 425 -14.10 27.25 -35.31
CA CYS A 425 -13.12 28.02 -34.52
C CYS A 425 -13.38 29.51 -34.26
N PHE A 426 -13.56 29.86 -32.98
CA PHE A 426 -12.52 30.49 -32.16
C PHE A 426 -12.74 30.18 -30.68
#